data_AF-A0A956F5Q8-F1
#
_entry.id   AF-A0A956F5Q8-F1
#
_cell.length_a   1.000
_cell.length_b   1.000
_cell.length_c   1.000
_cell.angle_alpha   90.00
_cell.angle_beta   90.00
_cell.angle_gamma   90.00
#
_symmetry.space_group_name_H-M   'P 1'
#
loop_
_entity.id
_entity.type
_entity.pdbx_description
1 polymer ?
#
loop_
_entity_poly.entity_id
_entity_poly.type
_entity_poly.pdbx_seq_one_letter_code
_entity_poly.pdbx_strand_id
1 'polypeptide(L)'
;MQRTIEFMSGLTMLTLAAGLAACVVEEGGRDGENRGIWQSGAETDETASCAEACGDQAAAGCWCDDQCADYGDCCPDKAVVCDGAGGGAAPASGEPGAALGSFELTYYWITEESAFGGSDSVSLYDDSCHELSKVPQGFADAIKLEGTGRLTDGTVLNYSGSCGCPTSPCYFAVDAEHPWGQGVQSRALVPFRSVAVDKSVVPYGSSLYIEQLDGVQMPGEAPWGGFVHDGCVSADDTGSAIIGKHLDFFSARRADYLSINSLLGVSHVTVREGGDRCSGGGGGGGGAGGGDEPPAPGGGGAGGDLCFPGASGDGTACVSLVPASSVGSGYDYPAPLSGNVNYRAPINFIDLEAVGDLQIAPNFMLSEIAQSYKGRYAVVQPHAIARLQTLRNALGPIKVNSGYRSPSYNASIDGATSSRHMYGDGFDLDPVSVSLSTLESACTNNGGKLVEYTSHVHCDWRYDAVDPVLFGALAPGAAPSLDLSASPFSARLEQRDGAWIAPAEGFDEGEPMRRWTALGPEGELLTEATGESFVPPSGTVTVEVLVGAQVELTTDL
;
A
#
# COMPACT_ATOMS: atom_id res chain seq x y z
N MET A 1 -54.96 -21.61 18.11
CA MET A 1 -55.95 -22.66 17.79
C MET A 1 -55.90 -22.85 16.27
N GLN A 2 -54.98 -23.65 15.73
CA GLN A 2 -55.14 -25.09 15.45
C GLN A 2 -56.43 -25.38 14.67
N ARG A 3 -56.29 -25.71 13.37
CA ARG A 3 -56.72 -27.02 12.84
C ARG A 3 -56.37 -27.21 11.36
N THR A 4 -55.53 -28.21 11.17
CA THR A 4 -55.28 -29.03 10.00
C THR A 4 -56.51 -29.90 9.64
N ILE A 5 -56.51 -30.43 8.41
CA ILE A 5 -56.96 -31.76 7.94
C ILE A 5 -57.92 -31.64 6.74
N GLU A 6 -57.49 -32.14 5.58
CA GLU A 6 -58.22 -33.20 4.88
C GLU A 6 -57.27 -34.07 4.05
N PHE A 7 -57.57 -35.38 4.05
CA PHE A 7 -56.72 -36.51 3.69
C PHE A 7 -57.63 -37.45 2.88
N MET A 8 -57.29 -37.81 1.64
CA MET A 8 -57.80 -39.01 0.93
C MET A 8 -56.77 -39.39 -0.14
N SER A 9 -55.91 -40.39 0.07
CA SER A 9 -56.11 -41.85 -0.11
C SER A 9 -56.42 -42.31 -1.55
N GLY A 10 -55.42 -42.94 -2.18
CA GLY A 10 -55.53 -44.35 -2.58
C GLY A 10 -55.56 -44.70 -4.08
N LEU A 11 -54.59 -45.56 -4.44
CA LEU A 11 -54.74 -46.88 -5.08
C LEU A 11 -54.18 -47.12 -6.51
N THR A 12 -53.14 -47.98 -6.50
CA THR A 12 -52.85 -49.17 -7.35
C THR A 12 -52.27 -49.07 -8.76
N MET A 13 -51.09 -49.70 -8.89
CA MET A 13 -50.44 -50.24 -10.10
C MET A 13 -51.30 -51.24 -10.89
N LEU A 14 -51.10 -51.30 -12.21
CA LEU A 14 -51.05 -52.55 -12.96
C LEU A 14 -50.20 -52.43 -14.23
N THR A 15 -49.23 -53.34 -14.37
CA THR A 15 -48.32 -53.60 -15.50
C THR A 15 -48.97 -54.52 -16.55
N LEU A 16 -48.67 -54.35 -17.86
CA LEU A 16 -47.91 -55.30 -18.72
C LEU A 16 -47.94 -54.97 -20.24
N ALA A 17 -46.75 -55.04 -20.85
CA ALA A 17 -46.36 -55.68 -22.12
C ALA A 17 -46.70 -55.12 -23.53
N ALA A 18 -45.62 -54.66 -24.18
CA ALA A 18 -44.98 -55.20 -25.40
C ALA A 18 -45.52 -54.90 -26.83
N GLY A 19 -44.62 -54.36 -27.66
CA GLY A 19 -44.68 -54.36 -29.12
C GLY A 19 -43.33 -53.97 -29.74
N LEU A 20 -42.62 -54.93 -30.33
CA LEU A 20 -41.30 -54.81 -30.99
C LEU A 20 -41.37 -54.09 -32.35
N ALA A 21 -40.30 -53.37 -32.70
CA ALA A 21 -39.61 -53.51 -33.99
C ALA A 21 -38.20 -52.91 -33.91
N ALA A 22 -37.19 -53.77 -34.08
CA ALA A 22 -35.77 -53.45 -34.06
C ALA A 22 -35.26 -53.02 -35.44
N CYS A 23 -34.22 -52.17 -35.46
CA CYS A 23 -33.13 -52.26 -36.42
C CYS A 23 -31.81 -51.82 -35.76
N VAL A 24 -30.98 -52.85 -35.55
CA VAL A 24 -29.51 -52.89 -35.68
C VAL A 24 -28.66 -52.05 -34.72
N VAL A 25 -28.07 -52.78 -33.78
CA VAL A 25 -26.85 -52.43 -33.05
C VAL A 25 -25.66 -52.63 -33.99
N GLU A 26 -24.82 -51.61 -34.15
CA GLU A 26 -23.38 -51.81 -34.27
C GLU A 26 -22.74 -51.27 -32.99
N GLU A 27 -21.92 -52.12 -32.38
CA GLU A 27 -21.39 -51.95 -31.03
C GLU A 27 -20.17 -51.02 -30.99
N GLY A 28 -20.17 -50.16 -29.96
CA GLY A 28 -19.01 -49.44 -29.45
C GLY A 28 -19.37 -48.84 -28.10
N GLY A 29 -19.31 -49.66 -27.04
CA GLY A 29 -19.79 -49.30 -25.70
C GLY A 29 -18.87 -48.35 -24.92
N ARG A 30 -19.47 -47.55 -24.03
CA ARG A 30 -19.44 -47.71 -22.55
C ARG A 30 -20.29 -46.59 -21.91
N ASP A 31 -21.21 -47.01 -21.04
CA ASP A 31 -21.81 -46.33 -19.89
C ASP A 31 -22.24 -44.85 -20.05
N GLY A 32 -23.47 -44.63 -20.52
CA GLY A 32 -24.09 -43.30 -20.60
C GLY A 32 -24.75 -42.89 -19.29
N GLU A 33 -24.04 -42.16 -18.45
CA GLU A 33 -24.65 -41.37 -17.37
C GLU A 33 -25.44 -40.22 -18.00
N ASN A 34 -26.76 -40.19 -17.80
CA ASN A 34 -27.62 -39.13 -18.36
C ASN A 34 -27.49 -37.85 -17.52
N ARG A 35 -26.36 -37.16 -17.66
CA ARG A 35 -26.02 -35.91 -16.98
C ARG A 35 -26.43 -34.73 -17.87
N GLY A 36 -27.40 -33.94 -17.41
CA GLY A 36 -27.92 -32.77 -18.11
C GLY A 36 -27.14 -31.50 -17.76
N ILE A 37 -27.26 -30.46 -18.59
CA ILE A 37 -26.63 -29.14 -18.36
C ILE A 37 -27.21 -28.51 -17.09
N TRP A 38 -26.35 -28.09 -16.16
CA TRP A 38 -26.79 -27.41 -14.95
C TRP A 38 -27.26 -25.98 -15.27
N GLN A 39 -28.43 -25.59 -14.77
CA GLN A 39 -28.98 -24.23 -14.89
C GLN A 39 -29.25 -23.67 -13.49
N SER A 40 -28.76 -22.45 -13.24
CA SER A 40 -28.98 -21.76 -11.96
C SER A 40 -30.47 -21.55 -11.70
N GLY A 41 -31.00 -22.10 -10.60
CA GLY A 41 -32.35 -21.82 -10.09
C GLY A 41 -33.38 -22.94 -10.20
N ALA A 42 -32.98 -24.18 -10.49
CA ALA A 42 -33.87 -25.34 -10.41
C ALA A 42 -33.59 -26.15 -9.13
N GLU A 43 -34.54 -26.11 -8.19
CA GLU A 43 -34.71 -27.08 -7.09
C GLU A 43 -33.66 -27.04 -5.94
N THR A 44 -33.53 -25.91 -5.21
CA THR A 44 -33.29 -25.75 -3.74
C THR A 44 -32.70 -24.37 -3.41
N ASP A 45 -32.91 -23.88 -2.19
CA ASP A 45 -32.44 -22.57 -1.67
C ASP A 45 -30.95 -22.59 -1.23
N GLU A 46 -30.18 -23.56 -1.72
CA GLU A 46 -28.75 -23.72 -1.38
C GLU A 46 -27.86 -23.18 -2.51
N THR A 47 -26.85 -22.40 -2.16
CA THR A 47 -25.84 -21.88 -3.09
C THR A 47 -25.06 -23.05 -3.70
N ALA A 48 -25.08 -23.18 -5.03
CA ALA A 48 -24.36 -24.21 -5.76
C ALA A 48 -22.85 -24.12 -5.47
N SER A 49 -22.36 -25.09 -4.70
CA SER A 49 -20.98 -25.14 -4.21
C SER A 49 -20.47 -26.57 -4.19
N CYS A 50 -19.20 -26.74 -4.49
CA CYS A 50 -18.48 -27.99 -4.37
C CYS A 50 -17.96 -28.29 -2.97
N ALA A 51 -18.28 -27.46 -1.97
CA ALA A 51 -17.95 -27.71 -0.58
C ALA A 51 -18.45 -29.10 -0.17
N GLU A 52 -17.52 -29.98 0.17
CA GLU A 52 -17.76 -31.37 0.59
C GLU A 52 -18.33 -32.32 -0.48
N ALA A 53 -18.41 -31.89 -1.75
CA ALA A 53 -18.98 -32.68 -2.85
C ALA A 53 -17.98 -33.05 -3.97
N CYS A 54 -16.68 -32.86 -3.75
CA CYS A 54 -15.64 -33.09 -4.76
C CYS A 54 -15.62 -34.53 -5.30
N GLY A 55 -15.70 -34.66 -6.62
CA GLY A 55 -15.81 -35.94 -7.33
C GLY A 55 -17.24 -36.49 -7.46
N ASP A 56 -18.25 -35.83 -6.88
CA ASP A 56 -19.66 -36.24 -6.89
C ASP A 56 -20.60 -35.07 -7.26
N GLN A 57 -21.91 -35.32 -7.26
CA GLN A 57 -22.93 -34.29 -7.46
C GLN A 57 -23.19 -33.52 -6.15
N ALA A 58 -23.10 -32.20 -6.19
CA ALA A 58 -23.45 -31.32 -5.08
C ALA A 58 -24.97 -31.31 -4.83
N ALA A 59 -25.38 -30.93 -3.61
CA ALA A 59 -26.79 -30.90 -3.22
C ALA A 59 -27.66 -30.00 -4.13
N ALA A 60 -27.08 -28.93 -4.66
CA ALA A 60 -27.72 -28.01 -5.62
C ALA A 60 -27.78 -28.55 -7.08
N GLY A 61 -27.38 -29.81 -7.30
CA GLY A 61 -27.54 -30.54 -8.56
C GLY A 61 -26.43 -30.34 -9.61
N CYS A 62 -25.46 -29.45 -9.38
CA CYS A 62 -24.24 -29.34 -10.20
C CYS A 62 -23.22 -30.41 -9.80
N TRP A 63 -22.26 -30.70 -10.67
CA TRP A 63 -21.25 -31.74 -10.44
C TRP A 63 -19.86 -31.16 -10.21
N CYS A 64 -19.09 -31.86 -9.35
CA CYS A 64 -17.78 -31.43 -8.87
C CYS A 64 -16.67 -32.40 -9.27
N ASP A 65 -16.81 -33.08 -10.40
CA ASP A 65 -15.86 -34.06 -10.92
C ASP A 65 -15.15 -33.57 -12.19
N ASP A 66 -14.15 -34.32 -12.64
CA ASP A 66 -13.30 -33.92 -13.78
C ASP A 66 -14.03 -33.92 -15.12
N GLN A 67 -15.18 -34.58 -15.20
CA GLN A 67 -15.99 -34.65 -16.40
C GLN A 67 -17.01 -33.51 -16.50
N CYS A 68 -17.25 -32.76 -15.41
CA CYS A 68 -18.30 -31.74 -15.41
C CYS A 68 -18.16 -30.67 -16.49
N ALA A 69 -16.91 -30.39 -16.92
CA ALA A 69 -16.63 -29.40 -17.95
C ALA A 69 -17.08 -29.87 -19.33
N ASP A 70 -16.99 -31.19 -19.60
CA ASP A 70 -17.43 -31.80 -20.84
C ASP A 70 -18.97 -31.85 -20.93
N TYR A 71 -19.64 -32.01 -19.79
CA TYR A 71 -21.10 -32.06 -19.70
C TYR A 71 -21.75 -30.68 -19.48
N GLY A 72 -20.96 -29.64 -19.15
CA GLY A 72 -21.44 -28.30 -18.87
C GLY A 72 -22.28 -28.21 -17.58
N ASP A 73 -21.99 -29.05 -16.60
CA ASP A 73 -22.73 -29.17 -15.34
C ASP A 73 -21.88 -28.83 -14.10
N CYS A 74 -20.70 -28.22 -14.27
CA CYS A 74 -19.80 -27.85 -13.17
C CYS A 74 -20.44 -26.87 -12.17
N CYS A 75 -20.21 -27.09 -10.88
CA CYS A 75 -20.48 -26.04 -9.89
C CYS A 75 -19.49 -24.86 -10.07
N PRO A 76 -19.94 -23.61 -9.78
CA PRO A 76 -19.14 -22.40 -10.03
C PRO A 76 -17.79 -22.34 -9.30
N ASP A 77 -17.65 -23.04 -8.19
CA ASP A 77 -16.49 -23.01 -7.31
C ASP A 77 -15.65 -24.30 -7.35
N LYS A 78 -15.94 -25.26 -8.26
CA LYS A 78 -15.20 -26.54 -8.35
C LYS A 78 -13.69 -26.33 -8.43
N ALA A 79 -13.25 -25.43 -9.29
CA ALA A 79 -11.84 -25.13 -9.51
C ALA A 79 -11.14 -24.60 -8.26
N VAL A 80 -11.89 -23.98 -7.34
CA VAL A 80 -11.37 -23.39 -6.10
C VAL A 80 -11.50 -24.38 -4.94
N VAL A 81 -12.59 -25.13 -4.85
CA VAL A 81 -12.90 -25.98 -3.70
C VAL A 81 -12.35 -27.40 -3.87
N CYS A 82 -12.46 -27.98 -5.05
CA CYS A 82 -12.00 -29.35 -5.33
C CYS A 82 -10.62 -29.39 -5.94
N ASP A 83 -10.35 -28.45 -6.83
CA ASP A 83 -9.06 -28.36 -7.50
C ASP A 83 -8.09 -27.44 -6.71
N GLY A 84 -8.49 -26.99 -5.50
CA GLY A 84 -7.82 -25.90 -4.79
C GLY A 84 -7.92 -25.84 -3.26
N ALA A 85 -7.73 -26.95 -2.52
CA ALA A 85 -7.06 -26.92 -1.20
C ALA A 85 -6.87 -28.35 -0.62
N GLY A 86 -5.64 -28.87 -0.57
CA GLY A 86 -5.46 -30.22 -0.02
C GLY A 86 -4.06 -30.78 0.12
N GLY A 87 -3.04 -29.96 0.36
CA GLY A 87 -1.75 -30.45 0.82
C GLY A 87 -0.80 -29.29 0.84
N GLY A 88 -0.30 -28.92 2.03
CA GLY A 88 0.62 -27.80 2.19
C GLY A 88 1.63 -27.81 1.06
N ALA A 89 1.91 -26.64 0.49
CA ALA A 89 3.04 -26.52 -0.40
C ALA A 89 4.21 -27.17 0.32
N ALA A 90 4.60 -28.36 -0.15
CA ALA A 90 6.00 -28.67 -0.16
C ALA A 90 6.64 -27.42 -0.77
N PRO A 91 7.66 -26.83 -0.13
CA PRO A 91 8.34 -25.67 -0.70
C PRO A 91 8.56 -25.99 -2.16
N ALA A 92 8.15 -25.10 -3.09
CA ALA A 92 8.24 -25.45 -4.51
C ALA A 92 9.67 -25.95 -4.73
N SER A 93 9.77 -27.21 -5.17
CA SER A 93 10.99 -28.01 -5.03
C SER A 93 12.09 -27.61 -6.02
N GLY A 94 11.97 -26.40 -6.58
CA GLY A 94 12.93 -25.76 -7.45
C GLY A 94 13.75 -24.76 -6.65
N GLU A 95 15.05 -24.75 -6.89
CA GLU A 95 15.93 -23.74 -6.31
C GLU A 95 15.76 -22.41 -7.06
N PRO A 96 15.85 -21.26 -6.36
CA PRO A 96 16.05 -19.98 -7.01
C PRO A 96 17.29 -20.00 -7.90
N GLY A 97 17.29 -19.19 -8.96
CA GLY A 97 18.42 -19.03 -9.86
C GLY A 97 19.55 -18.19 -9.27
N ALA A 98 20.38 -17.61 -10.15
CA ALA A 98 21.55 -16.85 -9.74
C ALA A 98 21.17 -15.63 -8.88
N ALA A 99 22.03 -15.28 -7.92
CA ALA A 99 21.83 -14.09 -7.11
C ALA A 99 22.07 -12.83 -7.94
N LEU A 100 21.08 -11.94 -7.98
CA LEU A 100 21.18 -10.61 -8.59
C LEU A 100 21.69 -9.58 -7.58
N GLY A 101 21.56 -9.86 -6.28
CA GLY A 101 22.16 -9.12 -5.17
C GLY A 101 21.13 -8.44 -4.28
N SER A 102 21.57 -7.47 -3.50
CA SER A 102 20.69 -6.64 -2.67
C SER A 102 20.12 -5.49 -3.48
N PHE A 103 18.81 -5.31 -3.43
CA PHE A 103 18.08 -4.21 -4.07
C PHE A 103 17.45 -3.35 -2.98
N GLU A 104 17.46 -2.03 -3.17
CA GLU A 104 16.59 -1.12 -2.41
C GLU A 104 15.13 -1.52 -2.66
N LEU A 105 14.32 -1.57 -1.60
CA LEU A 105 12.90 -1.89 -1.67
C LEU A 105 12.07 -0.65 -1.39
N THR A 106 11.25 -0.26 -2.36
CA THR A 106 10.15 0.68 -2.17
C THR A 106 8.81 0.02 -2.54
N TYR A 107 7.72 0.76 -2.38
CA TYR A 107 6.38 0.28 -2.72
C TYR A 107 5.63 1.36 -3.48
N TYR A 108 4.73 0.93 -4.36
CA TYR A 108 3.81 1.80 -5.07
C TYR A 108 2.41 1.17 -5.14
N TRP A 109 1.40 2.02 -5.32
CA TRP A 109 -0.02 1.67 -5.38
C TRP A 109 -0.74 2.55 -6.39
N ILE A 110 -1.98 2.21 -6.73
CA ILE A 110 -2.79 3.09 -7.59
C ILE A 110 -3.52 4.12 -6.73
N THR A 111 -3.75 5.31 -7.27
CA THR A 111 -4.56 6.32 -6.58
C THR A 111 -6.06 6.03 -6.75
N GLU A 112 -6.86 6.31 -5.74
CA GLU A 112 -8.31 6.07 -5.74
C GLU A 112 -9.03 7.42 -5.67
N GLU A 113 -9.91 7.73 -6.62
CA GLU A 113 -10.64 9.02 -6.66
C GLU A 113 -11.46 9.24 -5.39
N SER A 114 -12.03 8.17 -4.85
CA SER A 114 -12.79 8.17 -3.60
C SER A 114 -12.02 8.70 -2.38
N ALA A 115 -10.69 8.79 -2.44
CA ALA A 115 -9.86 9.36 -1.39
C ALA A 115 -9.79 10.90 -1.42
N PHE A 116 -10.36 11.56 -2.44
CA PHE A 116 -10.27 13.00 -2.64
C PHE A 116 -11.65 13.64 -2.61
N GLY A 117 -11.82 14.63 -1.73
CA GLY A 117 -13.00 15.48 -1.69
C GLY A 117 -12.92 16.68 -2.63
N GLY A 118 -14.01 17.46 -2.67
CA GLY A 118 -14.13 18.68 -3.48
C GLY A 118 -14.87 18.46 -4.80
N SER A 119 -15.12 19.56 -5.52
CA SER A 119 -15.87 19.52 -6.79
C SER A 119 -15.00 19.06 -7.96
N ASP A 120 -15.60 18.31 -8.87
CA ASP A 120 -14.98 17.90 -10.14
C ASP A 120 -14.65 19.13 -11.00
N SER A 121 -13.37 19.45 -11.05
CA SER A 121 -12.86 20.71 -11.59
C SER A 121 -11.81 20.52 -12.67
N VAL A 122 -11.16 19.35 -12.74
CA VAL A 122 -10.11 19.05 -13.71
C VAL A 122 -10.59 17.97 -14.67
N SER A 123 -10.56 18.26 -15.97
CA SER A 123 -10.82 17.26 -17.00
C SER A 123 -9.55 16.46 -17.30
N LEU A 124 -9.67 15.13 -17.27
CA LEU A 124 -8.67 14.17 -17.74
C LEU A 124 -8.98 13.80 -19.20
N TYR A 125 -7.94 13.69 -20.03
CA TYR A 125 -8.09 13.46 -21.47
C TYR A 125 -7.35 12.21 -21.93
N ASP A 126 -7.83 11.63 -23.03
CA ASP A 126 -7.03 10.71 -23.84
C ASP A 126 -6.14 11.43 -24.85
N ASP A 127 -5.28 10.68 -25.57
CA ASP A 127 -4.36 11.24 -26.56
C ASP A 127 -5.05 11.88 -27.78
N SER A 128 -6.35 11.63 -27.97
CA SER A 128 -7.18 12.28 -28.99
C SER A 128 -7.90 13.53 -28.46
N CYS A 129 -7.60 13.94 -27.22
CA CYS A 129 -8.25 15.02 -26.48
C CYS A 129 -9.75 14.82 -26.29
N HIS A 130 -10.18 13.56 -26.24
CA HIS A 130 -11.49 13.21 -25.71
C HIS A 130 -11.44 13.26 -24.18
N GLU A 131 -12.42 13.92 -23.59
CA GLU A 131 -12.54 13.98 -22.12
C GLU A 131 -12.98 12.62 -21.60
N LEU A 132 -12.15 12.01 -20.74
CA LEU A 132 -12.40 10.72 -20.12
C LEU A 132 -13.28 10.87 -18.88
N SER A 133 -12.91 11.81 -18.01
CA SER A 133 -13.67 12.14 -16.81
C SER A 133 -13.27 13.53 -16.31
N LYS A 134 -14.14 14.11 -15.49
CA LYS A 134 -13.86 15.32 -14.73
C LYS A 134 -13.78 14.94 -13.26
N VAL A 135 -12.67 15.30 -12.61
CA VAL A 135 -12.28 14.77 -11.30
C VAL A 135 -11.90 15.89 -10.33
N PRO A 136 -11.81 15.62 -9.02
CA PRO A 136 -11.26 16.56 -8.05
C PRO A 136 -9.80 16.91 -8.36
N GLN A 137 -9.41 18.17 -8.12
CA GLN A 137 -8.03 18.63 -8.35
C GLN A 137 -6.99 17.75 -7.63
N GLY A 138 -7.28 17.34 -6.40
CA GLY A 138 -6.38 16.47 -5.63
C GLY A 138 -6.15 15.10 -6.30
N PHE A 139 -7.20 14.51 -6.88
CA PHE A 139 -7.05 13.26 -7.63
C PHE A 139 -6.25 13.47 -8.91
N ALA A 140 -6.52 14.56 -9.65
CA ALA A 140 -5.77 14.89 -10.87
C ALA A 140 -4.26 15.09 -10.61
N ASP A 141 -3.91 15.71 -9.47
CA ASP A 141 -2.52 15.87 -9.06
C ASP A 141 -1.89 14.53 -8.63
N ALA A 142 -2.64 13.69 -7.92
CA ALA A 142 -2.17 12.38 -7.47
C ALA A 142 -1.96 11.39 -8.63
N ILE A 143 -2.93 11.25 -9.54
CA ILE A 143 -2.84 10.31 -10.66
C ILE A 143 -1.72 10.67 -11.64
N LYS A 144 -1.36 11.95 -11.73
CA LYS A 144 -0.18 12.42 -12.46
C LYS A 144 1.13 11.91 -11.87
N LEU A 145 1.20 11.74 -10.55
CA LEU A 145 2.38 11.23 -9.85
C LEU A 145 2.42 9.69 -9.86
N GLU A 146 1.32 9.04 -9.51
CA GLU A 146 1.23 7.57 -9.39
C GLU A 146 1.18 6.86 -10.74
N GLY A 147 0.76 7.55 -11.81
CA GLY A 147 0.68 7.00 -13.16
C GLY A 147 -0.52 6.08 -13.41
N THR A 148 -1.18 5.57 -12.37
CA THR A 148 -2.42 4.79 -12.47
C THR A 148 -3.41 5.26 -11.41
N GLY A 149 -4.69 5.39 -11.78
CA GLY A 149 -5.73 5.75 -10.83
C GLY A 149 -7.08 5.12 -11.17
N ARG A 150 -7.89 4.88 -10.14
CA ARG A 150 -9.25 4.35 -10.26
C ARG A 150 -10.26 5.43 -9.95
N LEU A 151 -11.20 5.62 -10.88
CA LEU A 151 -12.35 6.51 -10.71
C LEU A 151 -13.40 5.88 -9.80
N THR A 152 -14.29 6.71 -9.27
CA THR A 152 -15.43 6.31 -8.43
C THR A 152 -16.39 5.33 -9.11
N ASP A 153 -16.47 5.34 -10.44
CA ASP A 153 -17.26 4.40 -11.23
C ASP A 153 -16.56 3.04 -11.47
N GLY A 154 -15.33 2.89 -10.95
CA GLY A 154 -14.50 1.68 -11.05
C GLY A 154 -13.56 1.66 -12.26
N THR A 155 -13.68 2.62 -13.19
CA THR A 155 -12.78 2.74 -14.36
C THR A 155 -11.35 2.98 -13.89
N VAL A 156 -10.40 2.21 -14.42
CA VAL A 156 -8.97 2.39 -14.15
C VAL A 156 -8.34 3.12 -15.33
N LEU A 157 -7.61 4.19 -15.02
CA LEU A 157 -6.91 5.03 -15.97
C LEU A 157 -5.39 4.85 -15.80
N ASN A 158 -4.69 4.57 -16.89
CA ASN A 158 -3.22 4.55 -16.94
C ASN A 158 -2.69 5.75 -17.71
N TYR A 159 -1.55 6.26 -17.25
CA TYR A 159 -0.78 7.33 -17.89
C TYR A 159 -0.33 6.93 -19.30
N SER A 160 -0.60 7.79 -20.29
CA SER A 160 -0.14 7.62 -21.68
C SER A 160 1.08 8.48 -22.02
N GLY A 161 1.26 9.61 -21.34
CA GLY A 161 2.30 10.57 -21.68
C GLY A 161 1.88 12.01 -21.56
N SER A 162 2.82 12.91 -21.85
CA SER A 162 2.48 14.30 -22.12
C SER A 162 1.75 14.42 -23.45
N CYS A 163 0.69 15.22 -23.51
CA CYS A 163 -0.15 15.39 -24.69
C CYS A 163 -0.49 16.87 -24.94
N GLY A 164 -1.04 17.16 -26.12
CA GLY A 164 -1.41 18.52 -26.53
C GLY A 164 -2.82 18.97 -26.12
N CYS A 165 -3.46 18.26 -25.19
CA CYS A 165 -4.83 18.50 -24.76
C CYS A 165 -4.93 19.65 -23.75
N PRO A 166 -6.14 20.16 -23.44
CA PRO A 166 -6.30 21.27 -22.50
C PRO A 166 -5.66 21.02 -21.13
N THR A 167 -5.70 19.77 -20.66
CA THR A 167 -4.95 19.26 -19.51
C THR A 167 -3.97 18.19 -19.98
N SER A 168 -2.74 18.22 -19.45
CA SER A 168 -1.71 17.21 -19.67
C SER A 168 -1.14 16.77 -18.30
N PRO A 169 -0.83 15.49 -18.08
CA PRO A 169 -0.73 14.40 -19.07
C PRO A 169 -2.08 13.81 -19.51
N CYS A 170 -2.03 12.94 -20.53
CA CYS A 170 -3.17 12.16 -21.01
C CYS A 170 -3.12 10.73 -20.48
N TYR A 171 -4.27 10.08 -20.52
CA TYR A 171 -4.52 8.76 -19.95
C TYR A 171 -5.27 7.88 -20.95
N PHE A 172 -5.35 6.59 -20.66
CA PHE A 172 -6.26 5.69 -21.34
C PHE A 172 -6.96 4.81 -20.30
N ALA A 173 -8.21 4.47 -20.57
CA ALA A 173 -8.92 3.47 -19.79
C ALA A 173 -8.33 2.09 -20.08
N VAL A 174 -7.93 1.37 -19.03
CA VAL A 174 -7.46 -0.01 -19.17
C VAL A 174 -8.65 -0.97 -19.29
N ASP A 175 -8.41 -2.12 -19.91
CA ASP A 175 -9.43 -3.16 -20.09
C ASP A 175 -9.64 -3.99 -18.80
N ALA A 176 -10.61 -4.90 -18.86
CA ALA A 176 -11.00 -5.72 -17.71
C ALA A 176 -9.90 -6.73 -17.31
N GLU A 177 -9.01 -7.05 -18.23
CA GLU A 177 -7.85 -7.92 -18.02
C GLU A 177 -6.73 -7.23 -17.23
N HIS A 178 -6.78 -5.90 -17.08
CA HIS A 178 -5.82 -5.09 -16.31
C HIS A 178 -6.49 -4.35 -15.13
N PRO A 179 -7.12 -5.07 -14.18
CA PRO A 179 -7.97 -4.46 -13.14
C PRO A 179 -7.23 -3.54 -12.15
N TRP A 180 -5.90 -3.57 -12.16
CA TRP A 180 -5.01 -2.77 -11.33
C TRP A 180 -4.05 -1.89 -12.14
N GLY A 181 -4.25 -1.83 -13.45
CA GLY A 181 -3.42 -1.06 -14.37
C GLY A 181 -2.50 -1.90 -15.22
N GLN A 182 -1.91 -1.22 -16.20
CA GLN A 182 -1.07 -1.78 -17.23
C GLN A 182 0.36 -1.26 -17.09
N GLY A 183 1.29 -2.16 -16.78
CA GLY A 183 2.72 -1.88 -16.70
C GLY A 183 3.41 -1.87 -18.07
N VAL A 184 4.72 -2.10 -18.08
CA VAL A 184 5.52 -2.08 -19.30
C VAL A 184 5.12 -3.23 -20.23
N GLN A 185 5.18 -2.99 -21.55
CA GLN A 185 4.85 -3.99 -22.57
C GLN A 185 3.43 -4.57 -22.44
N SER A 186 2.49 -3.80 -21.88
CA SER A 186 1.10 -4.22 -21.68
C SER A 186 0.96 -5.42 -20.73
N ARG A 187 1.81 -5.48 -19.70
CA ARG A 187 1.70 -6.48 -18.63
C ARG A 187 0.69 -6.01 -17.60
N ALA A 188 -0.16 -6.92 -17.13
CA ALA A 188 -1.06 -6.64 -16.02
C ALA A 188 -0.26 -6.43 -14.74
N LEU A 189 -0.53 -5.34 -14.03
CA LEU A 189 -0.03 -5.17 -12.68
C LEU A 189 -0.84 -6.08 -11.75
N VAL A 190 -0.16 -6.95 -11.05
CA VAL A 190 -0.77 -7.92 -10.14
C VAL A 190 -0.34 -7.59 -8.72
N PRO A 191 -1.30 -7.28 -7.81
CA PRO A 191 -1.01 -7.00 -6.41
C PRO A 191 -0.08 -8.06 -5.79
N PHE A 192 0.97 -7.58 -5.14
CA PHE A 192 2.02 -8.39 -4.52
C PHE A 192 2.79 -9.33 -5.45
N ARG A 193 2.61 -9.26 -6.77
CA ARG A 193 3.33 -10.11 -7.73
C ARG A 193 4.14 -9.29 -8.73
N SER A 194 3.71 -8.08 -9.04
CA SER A 194 4.43 -7.20 -9.96
C SER A 194 5.44 -6.32 -9.23
N VAL A 195 6.58 -6.10 -9.87
CA VAL A 195 7.61 -5.15 -9.43
C VAL A 195 8.04 -4.22 -10.55
N ALA A 196 8.30 -2.97 -10.20
CA ALA A 196 8.99 -2.03 -11.07
C ALA A 196 10.51 -2.18 -10.93
N VAL A 197 11.21 -2.19 -12.06
CA VAL A 197 12.67 -2.38 -12.12
C VAL A 197 13.34 -1.44 -13.12
N ASP A 198 14.66 -1.27 -12.96
CA ASP A 198 15.53 -0.75 -14.01
C ASP A 198 15.82 -1.87 -15.03
N LYS A 199 15.35 -1.70 -16.28
CA LYS A 199 15.55 -2.67 -17.37
C LYS A 199 17.01 -2.97 -17.71
N SER A 200 17.92 -2.07 -17.35
CA SER A 200 19.37 -2.27 -17.56
C SER A 200 19.98 -3.25 -16.57
N VAL A 201 19.30 -3.49 -15.44
CA VAL A 201 19.69 -4.43 -14.39
C VAL A 201 18.84 -5.70 -14.44
N VAL A 202 17.52 -5.55 -14.55
CA VAL A 202 16.56 -6.67 -14.63
C VAL A 202 15.70 -6.50 -15.87
N PRO A 203 15.81 -7.39 -16.88
CA PRO A 203 14.95 -7.33 -18.06
C PRO A 203 13.46 -7.42 -17.68
N TYR A 204 12.61 -6.65 -18.37
CA TYR A 204 11.16 -6.73 -18.18
C TYR A 204 10.62 -8.13 -18.46
N GLY A 205 9.64 -8.56 -17.67
CA GLY A 205 9.07 -9.91 -17.69
C GLY A 205 9.94 -10.98 -17.04
N SER A 206 11.08 -10.61 -16.44
CA SER A 206 11.88 -11.57 -15.66
C SER A 206 11.09 -12.05 -14.46
N SER A 207 11.09 -13.37 -14.26
CA SER A 207 10.65 -13.97 -13.01
C SER A 207 11.78 -13.86 -11.98
N LEU A 208 11.47 -13.37 -10.79
CA LEU A 208 12.42 -13.13 -9.71
C LEU A 208 11.96 -13.87 -8.46
N TYR A 209 12.94 -14.22 -7.63
CA TYR A 209 12.71 -14.73 -6.28
C TYR A 209 13.28 -13.74 -5.26
N ILE A 210 12.43 -13.38 -4.30
CA ILE A 210 12.76 -12.50 -3.19
C ILE A 210 12.61 -13.30 -1.89
N GLU A 211 13.75 -13.60 -1.26
CA GLU A 211 13.83 -14.42 -0.05
C GLU A 211 12.94 -13.85 1.08
N GLN A 212 12.92 -12.53 1.23
CA GLN A 212 12.18 -11.83 2.28
C GLN A 212 10.65 -11.90 2.10
N LEU A 213 10.15 -12.24 0.90
CA LEU A 213 8.72 -12.37 0.65
C LEU A 213 8.21 -13.81 0.79
N ASP A 214 9.10 -14.81 0.87
CA ASP A 214 8.70 -16.22 0.94
C ASP A 214 8.16 -16.57 2.34
N GLY A 215 6.94 -17.10 2.39
CA GLY A 215 6.23 -17.41 3.63
C GLY A 215 5.50 -16.22 4.26
N VAL A 216 5.48 -15.06 3.61
CA VAL A 216 4.85 -13.84 4.16
C VAL A 216 3.37 -13.80 3.83
N GLN A 217 2.52 -13.61 4.85
CA GLN A 217 1.08 -13.44 4.66
C GLN A 217 0.79 -12.06 4.02
N MET A 218 0.25 -12.06 2.80
CA MET A 218 -0.15 -10.83 2.13
C MET A 218 -1.44 -10.27 2.73
N PRO A 219 -1.52 -8.94 2.92
CA PRO A 219 -2.74 -8.28 3.40
C PRO A 219 -3.85 -8.30 2.33
N GLY A 220 -5.05 -7.92 2.74
CA GLY A 220 -6.22 -7.93 1.86
C GLY A 220 -6.92 -9.28 1.76
N GLU A 221 -7.83 -9.39 0.80
CA GLU A 221 -8.69 -10.56 0.60
C GLU A 221 -8.41 -11.19 -0.77
N ALA A 222 -8.76 -12.47 -0.90
CA ALA A 222 -8.70 -13.15 -2.19
C ALA A 222 -9.54 -12.42 -3.26
N PRO A 223 -9.14 -12.44 -4.54
CA PRO A 223 -8.04 -13.23 -5.10
C PRO A 223 -6.67 -12.51 -5.05
N TRP A 224 -6.64 -11.23 -4.67
CA TRP A 224 -5.45 -10.38 -4.80
C TRP A 224 -4.61 -10.25 -3.51
N GLY A 225 -5.16 -10.68 -2.39
CA GLY A 225 -4.54 -10.67 -1.06
C GLY A 225 -4.95 -11.88 -0.25
N GLY A 226 -4.59 -11.91 1.03
CA GLY A 226 -5.01 -12.98 1.95
C GLY A 226 -4.31 -14.33 1.72
N PHE A 227 -3.30 -14.39 0.85
CA PHE A 227 -2.48 -15.58 0.60
C PHE A 227 -1.09 -15.49 1.23
N VAL A 228 -0.44 -16.63 1.41
CA VAL A 228 0.98 -16.68 1.80
C VAL A 228 1.83 -16.59 0.54
N HIS A 229 2.64 -15.54 0.45
CA HIS A 229 3.51 -15.29 -0.69
C HIS A 229 4.66 -16.30 -0.75
N ASP A 230 5.04 -16.73 -1.94
CA ASP A 230 6.01 -17.82 -2.18
C ASP A 230 7.41 -17.31 -2.60
N GLY A 231 7.63 -16.01 -2.42
CA GLY A 231 8.83 -15.29 -2.81
C GLY A 231 8.89 -14.88 -4.28
N CYS A 232 7.98 -15.35 -5.14
CA CYS A 232 8.06 -15.12 -6.58
C CYS A 232 7.34 -13.84 -7.02
N VAL A 233 8.04 -13.02 -7.79
CA VAL A 233 7.51 -11.78 -8.41
C VAL A 233 7.92 -11.69 -9.88
N SER A 234 7.29 -10.80 -10.63
CA SER A 234 7.55 -10.55 -12.05
C SER A 234 7.87 -9.08 -12.30
N ALA A 235 8.91 -8.84 -13.09
CA ALA A 235 9.35 -7.50 -13.51
C ALA A 235 8.40 -6.90 -14.56
N ASP A 236 7.21 -6.52 -14.13
CA ASP A 236 6.11 -6.09 -15.02
C ASP A 236 6.02 -4.57 -15.19
N ASP A 237 6.82 -3.80 -14.46
CA ASP A 237 6.68 -2.34 -14.45
C ASP A 237 8.02 -1.60 -14.44
N THR A 238 7.96 -0.26 -14.51
CA THR A 238 9.11 0.62 -14.44
C THR A 238 8.75 1.98 -13.85
N GLY A 239 9.72 2.68 -13.30
CA GLY A 239 9.53 4.03 -12.78
C GLY A 239 10.77 4.88 -13.05
N SER A 240 10.56 6.20 -13.22
CA SER A 240 11.66 7.12 -13.53
C SER A 240 12.70 7.24 -12.39
N ALA A 241 12.30 6.95 -11.16
CA ALA A 241 13.17 6.90 -9.98
C ALA A 241 13.79 5.52 -9.74
N ILE A 242 13.33 4.48 -10.44
CA ILE A 242 13.77 3.09 -10.25
C ILE A 242 15.00 2.86 -11.12
N ILE A 243 16.17 3.13 -10.55
CA ILE A 243 17.46 3.12 -11.26
C ILE A 243 18.43 2.18 -10.54
N GLY A 244 19.13 1.34 -11.30
CA GLY A 244 20.09 0.39 -10.77
C GLY A 244 19.43 -0.75 -10.01
N LYS A 245 19.99 -1.11 -8.84
CA LYS A 245 19.46 -2.16 -7.96
C LYS A 245 18.39 -1.59 -7.03
N HIS A 246 17.32 -1.09 -7.63
CA HIS A 246 16.13 -0.59 -6.95
C HIS A 246 14.93 -1.36 -7.48
N LEU A 247 14.11 -1.86 -6.57
CA LEU A 247 12.90 -2.62 -6.84
C LEU A 247 11.72 -1.94 -6.14
N ASP A 248 10.68 -1.63 -6.91
CA ASP A 248 9.43 -1.07 -6.38
C ASP A 248 8.36 -2.17 -6.36
N PHE A 249 7.83 -2.52 -5.19
CA PHE A 249 6.88 -3.62 -5.05
C PHE A 249 5.44 -3.13 -5.10
N PHE A 250 4.65 -3.68 -6.02
CA PHE A 250 3.28 -3.24 -6.23
C PHE A 250 2.35 -3.75 -5.14
N SER A 251 1.89 -2.85 -4.27
CA SER A 251 0.99 -3.18 -3.15
C SER A 251 -0.48 -2.97 -3.47
N ALA A 252 -0.80 -2.45 -4.66
CA ALA A 252 -2.14 -2.14 -5.16
C ALA A 252 -2.87 -1.01 -4.42
N ARG A 253 -2.99 -1.10 -3.09
CA ARG A 253 -3.63 -0.09 -2.22
C ARG A 253 -2.63 0.44 -1.21
N ARG A 254 -2.82 1.71 -0.82
CA ARG A 254 -2.01 2.33 0.25
C ARG A 254 -2.14 1.59 1.59
N ALA A 255 -3.33 1.12 1.94
CA ALA A 255 -3.57 0.37 3.18
C ALA A 255 -2.79 -0.96 3.20
N ASP A 256 -2.69 -1.62 2.05
CA ASP A 256 -1.93 -2.85 1.90
C ASP A 256 -0.43 -2.59 2.00
N TYR A 257 0.07 -1.52 1.37
CA TYR A 257 1.44 -1.05 1.55
C TYR A 257 1.78 -0.87 3.04
N LEU A 258 0.98 -0.10 3.78
CA LEU A 258 1.22 0.15 5.21
C LEU A 258 1.32 -1.16 6.01
N SER A 259 0.48 -2.14 5.65
CA SER A 259 0.46 -3.46 6.28
C SER A 259 1.71 -4.27 5.97
N ILE A 260 2.07 -4.40 4.68
CA ILE A 260 3.20 -5.26 4.25
C ILE A 260 4.56 -4.64 4.58
N ASN A 261 4.71 -3.32 4.48
CA ASN A 261 5.93 -2.60 4.85
C ASN A 261 6.23 -2.73 6.34
N SER A 262 5.18 -2.65 7.18
CA SER A 262 5.30 -2.92 8.63
C SER A 262 5.67 -4.38 8.92
N LEU A 263 5.08 -5.34 8.19
CA LEU A 263 5.34 -6.77 8.37
C LEU A 263 6.77 -7.17 7.97
N LEU A 264 7.27 -6.64 6.85
CA LEU A 264 8.61 -6.95 6.35
C LEU A 264 9.69 -6.19 7.12
N GLY A 265 9.48 -4.89 7.37
CA GLY A 265 10.40 -4.05 8.15
C GLY A 265 11.81 -3.93 7.56
N VAL A 266 11.96 -4.07 6.24
CA VAL A 266 13.25 -3.99 5.54
C VAL A 266 13.21 -2.88 4.48
N SER A 267 14.35 -2.19 4.31
CA SER A 267 14.55 -1.23 3.21
C SER A 267 15.26 -1.84 2.00
N HIS A 268 15.72 -3.09 2.12
CA HIS A 268 16.43 -3.80 1.08
C HIS A 268 16.03 -5.27 1.07
N VAL A 269 16.05 -5.87 -0.12
CA VAL A 269 15.74 -7.29 -0.31
C VAL A 269 16.83 -8.00 -1.11
N THR A 270 16.94 -9.31 -0.89
CA THR A 270 17.84 -10.18 -1.62
C THR A 270 17.08 -10.70 -2.84
N VAL A 271 17.51 -10.28 -4.02
CA VAL A 271 16.89 -10.67 -5.28
C VAL A 271 17.74 -11.73 -5.97
N ARG A 272 17.05 -12.78 -6.43
CA ARG A 272 17.59 -13.83 -7.29
C ARG A 272 16.77 -13.93 -8.56
N GLU A 273 17.36 -14.49 -9.59
CA GLU A 273 16.58 -15.01 -10.72
C GLU A 273 15.57 -16.04 -10.19
N GLY A 274 14.37 -16.07 -10.76
CA GLY A 274 13.29 -16.93 -10.29
C GLY A 274 13.61 -18.42 -10.39
N GLY A 275 14.45 -18.83 -11.35
CA GLY A 275 14.87 -20.22 -11.54
C GLY A 275 13.69 -21.19 -11.62
N ASP A 276 13.90 -22.44 -11.21
CA ASP A 276 12.83 -23.44 -11.14
C ASP A 276 11.82 -23.08 -10.04
N ARG A 277 12.24 -22.33 -9.01
CA ARG A 277 11.37 -21.87 -7.90
C ARG A 277 10.15 -21.10 -8.37
N CYS A 278 10.32 -20.25 -9.39
CA CYS A 278 9.27 -19.35 -9.90
C CYS A 278 8.78 -19.70 -11.31
N SER A 279 9.22 -20.84 -11.85
CA SER A 279 8.83 -21.32 -13.20
C SER A 279 7.43 -21.95 -13.27
N GLY A 280 6.73 -22.09 -12.14
CA GLY A 280 5.45 -22.78 -12.02
C GLY A 280 4.20 -21.99 -12.44
N GLY A 281 4.32 -20.75 -12.90
CA GLY A 281 3.19 -19.88 -13.23
C GLY A 281 3.38 -19.06 -14.50
N GLY A 282 3.34 -19.74 -15.67
CA GLY A 282 2.99 -19.21 -17.00
C GLY A 282 3.72 -17.98 -17.57
N GLY A 283 4.55 -18.17 -18.62
CA GLY A 283 4.85 -17.06 -19.55
C GLY A 283 6.12 -17.02 -20.41
N GLY A 284 6.68 -18.15 -20.85
CA GLY A 284 7.53 -18.38 -22.05
C GLY A 284 8.51 -17.33 -22.64
N GLY A 285 9.77 -17.73 -22.82
CA GLY A 285 10.66 -17.15 -23.87
C GLY A 285 12.16 -17.16 -23.59
N GLY A 286 12.82 -18.29 -23.81
CA GLY A 286 14.22 -18.58 -23.44
C GLY A 286 15.36 -17.84 -24.15
N GLY A 287 16.58 -18.02 -23.63
CA GLY A 287 17.83 -17.78 -24.37
C GLY A 287 19.05 -17.44 -23.51
N ALA A 288 19.94 -18.41 -23.34
CA ALA A 288 21.12 -18.41 -22.47
C ALA A 288 22.34 -17.60 -22.96
N GLY A 289 23.21 -17.27 -22.00
CA GLY A 289 24.64 -16.92 -22.16
C GLY A 289 25.06 -15.93 -21.05
N GLY A 290 25.89 -16.22 -20.05
CA GLY A 290 27.06 -17.09 -19.99
C GLY A 290 28.33 -16.23 -20.10
N GLY A 291 28.93 -15.82 -18.96
CA GLY A 291 30.30 -15.29 -18.94
C GLY A 291 30.60 -14.22 -17.88
N ASP A 292 31.41 -14.65 -16.90
CA ASP A 292 32.43 -13.89 -16.15
C ASP A 292 32.00 -12.94 -15.01
N GLU A 293 32.06 -13.54 -13.82
CA GLU A 293 32.09 -12.99 -12.47
C GLU A 293 33.23 -11.98 -12.23
N PRO A 294 32.94 -10.76 -11.74
CA PRO A 294 33.87 -9.97 -10.96
C PRO A 294 33.44 -9.94 -9.47
N PRO A 295 34.38 -9.76 -8.53
CA PRO A 295 34.17 -10.09 -7.13
C PRO A 295 33.21 -9.12 -6.44
N ALA A 296 32.40 -9.66 -5.54
CA ALA A 296 31.58 -8.90 -4.61
C ALA A 296 32.43 -7.91 -3.77
N PRO A 297 31.95 -6.68 -3.51
CA PRO A 297 32.23 -6.02 -2.24
C PRO A 297 31.30 -6.68 -1.21
N GLY A 298 31.80 -7.50 -0.28
CA GLY A 298 32.40 -7.00 0.96
C GLY A 298 31.31 -6.24 1.75
N GLY A 299 30.38 -6.93 2.40
CA GLY A 299 30.59 -7.42 3.76
C GLY A 299 30.12 -6.34 4.74
N GLY A 300 28.93 -6.55 5.33
CA GLY A 300 28.44 -5.74 6.43
C GLY A 300 29.51 -5.58 7.50
N GLY A 301 29.80 -4.32 7.83
CA GLY A 301 30.74 -3.98 8.88
C GLY A 301 30.30 -4.61 10.20
N ALA A 302 31.15 -5.46 10.76
CA ALA A 302 31.05 -5.89 12.13
C ALA A 302 31.40 -4.71 13.06
N GLY A 303 30.47 -3.79 13.24
CA GLY A 303 30.57 -2.61 14.11
C GLY A 303 29.22 -1.94 14.15
N GLY A 304 28.73 -1.54 15.33
CA GLY A 304 27.42 -0.90 15.52
C GLY A 304 27.34 0.53 14.94
N ASP A 305 27.82 0.72 13.72
CA ASP A 305 27.74 1.97 12.98
C ASP A 305 26.38 2.07 12.27
N LEU A 306 25.86 3.29 12.17
CA LEU A 306 24.62 3.62 11.47
C LEU A 306 24.97 4.23 10.11
N CYS A 307 24.44 3.66 9.02
CA CYS A 307 24.76 4.10 7.67
C CYS A 307 23.58 4.77 6.98
N PHE A 308 23.86 5.87 6.30
CA PHE A 308 22.91 6.66 5.52
C PHE A 308 23.18 6.53 4.01
N PRO A 309 22.20 6.85 3.14
CA PRO A 309 22.40 6.84 1.67
C PRO A 309 23.65 7.58 1.21
N GLY A 310 24.01 8.69 1.85
CA GLY A 310 25.22 9.46 1.53
C GLY A 310 25.12 10.22 0.21
N ALA A 311 26.21 10.88 -0.19
CA ALA A 311 26.22 11.75 -1.38
C ALA A 311 25.88 11.02 -2.70
N SER A 312 26.29 9.76 -2.80
CA SER A 312 26.09 8.88 -3.96
C SER A 312 24.82 8.03 -3.88
N GLY A 313 24.12 8.03 -2.74
CA GLY A 313 22.97 7.14 -2.51
C GLY A 313 23.33 5.67 -2.32
N ASP A 314 24.61 5.34 -2.09
CA ASP A 314 25.12 3.97 -2.00
C ASP A 314 25.13 3.36 -0.60
N GLY A 315 24.67 4.11 0.41
CA GLY A 315 24.57 3.61 1.79
C GLY A 315 25.90 3.60 2.55
N THR A 316 26.94 4.28 2.06
CA THR A 316 28.29 4.21 2.67
C THR A 316 28.61 5.32 3.67
N ALA A 317 27.68 6.28 3.86
CA ALA A 317 27.86 7.37 4.81
C ALA A 317 27.55 6.91 6.24
N CYS A 318 28.52 6.30 6.91
CA CYS A 318 28.35 5.68 8.22
C CYS A 318 28.87 6.56 9.38
N VAL A 319 28.18 6.49 10.53
CA VAL A 319 28.57 7.15 11.79
C VAL A 319 28.65 6.15 12.92
N SER A 320 29.64 6.33 13.79
CA SER A 320 29.69 5.61 15.06
C SER A 320 28.73 6.20 16.06
N LEU A 321 28.10 5.33 16.84
CA LEU A 321 27.11 5.71 17.83
C LEU A 321 27.65 5.65 19.26
N VAL A 322 27.04 6.42 20.15
CA VAL A 322 27.23 6.34 21.59
C VAL A 322 26.01 5.67 22.25
N PRO A 323 26.21 4.82 23.27
CA PRO A 323 25.10 4.16 23.93
C PRO A 323 24.30 5.13 24.79
N ALA A 324 23.02 4.83 25.03
CA ALA A 324 22.13 5.63 25.85
C ALA A 324 22.64 5.87 27.28
N SER A 325 23.47 4.96 27.81
CA SER A 325 24.13 5.16 29.12
C SER A 325 25.14 6.32 29.15
N SER A 326 25.55 6.81 27.97
CA SER A 326 26.48 7.93 27.82
C SER A 326 25.79 9.26 27.59
N VAL A 327 24.48 9.26 27.29
CA VAL A 327 23.72 10.51 27.13
C VAL A 327 23.27 11.02 28.50
N GLY A 328 23.47 12.32 28.74
CA GLY A 328 23.13 12.96 30.02
C GLY A 328 21.63 13.22 30.19
N SER A 329 21.31 14.12 31.12
CA SER A 329 19.92 14.57 31.33
C SER A 329 19.32 15.23 30.09
N GLY A 330 17.99 15.10 29.92
CA GLY A 330 17.26 15.70 28.80
C GLY A 330 16.99 14.76 27.63
N TYR A 331 17.33 13.48 27.79
CA TYR A 331 17.06 12.38 26.86
C TYR A 331 16.08 11.36 27.44
N ASP A 332 15.19 11.80 28.33
CA ASP A 332 14.17 10.97 28.94
C ASP A 332 12.98 10.80 27.98
N TYR A 333 12.98 9.70 27.24
CA TYR A 333 11.88 9.35 26.32
C TYR A 333 10.64 8.86 27.10
N PRO A 334 9.42 9.19 26.64
CA PRO A 334 8.19 8.71 27.26
C PRO A 334 8.04 7.19 27.09
N ALA A 335 7.12 6.61 27.84
CA ALA A 335 6.69 5.23 27.61
C ALA A 335 6.12 5.08 26.19
N PRO A 336 6.27 3.89 25.55
CA PRO A 336 5.77 3.67 24.20
C PRO A 336 4.28 3.99 24.07
N LEU A 337 3.93 4.85 23.11
CA LEU A 337 2.56 5.30 22.87
C LEU A 337 1.65 4.10 22.59
N SER A 338 0.69 3.84 23.48
CA SER A 338 -0.24 2.70 23.39
C SER A 338 0.45 1.34 23.17
N GLY A 339 1.66 1.17 23.71
CA GLY A 339 2.45 -0.05 23.51
C GLY A 339 3.04 -0.22 22.11
N ASN A 340 2.94 0.79 21.24
CA ASN A 340 3.52 0.77 19.90
C ASN A 340 5.05 0.71 19.98
N VAL A 341 5.62 -0.37 19.44
CA VAL A 341 7.06 -0.62 19.50
C VAL A 341 7.90 0.43 18.78
N ASN A 342 7.38 1.17 17.80
CA ASN A 342 8.10 2.27 17.15
C ASN A 342 8.26 3.52 18.03
N TYR A 343 7.61 3.57 19.20
CA TYR A 343 7.76 4.63 20.20
C TYR A 343 8.64 4.22 21.39
N ARG A 344 9.36 3.09 21.29
CA ARG A 344 10.34 2.68 22.30
C ARG A 344 11.51 3.66 22.38
N ALA A 345 12.14 3.76 23.54
CA ALA A 345 13.30 4.61 23.72
C ALA A 345 14.50 4.12 22.88
N PRO A 346 15.27 5.01 22.25
CA PRO A 346 16.51 4.66 21.55
C PRO A 346 17.57 4.15 22.55
N ILE A 347 18.35 3.18 22.12
CA ILE A 347 19.46 2.59 22.88
C ILE A 347 20.83 3.14 22.46
N ASN A 348 20.90 3.79 21.29
CA ASN A 348 22.11 4.41 20.75
C ASN A 348 21.78 5.77 20.12
N PHE A 349 22.77 6.66 20.08
CA PHE A 349 22.65 8.02 19.56
C PHE A 349 23.87 8.42 18.74
N ILE A 350 23.66 9.35 17.81
CA ILE A 350 24.72 10.05 17.08
C ILE A 350 25.24 11.18 17.98
N ASP A 351 26.55 11.30 18.20
CA ASP A 351 27.14 12.48 18.84
C ASP A 351 27.45 13.56 17.79
N LEU A 352 26.60 14.58 17.70
CA LEU A 352 26.71 15.64 16.68
C LEU A 352 27.97 16.50 16.83
N GLU A 353 28.63 16.49 17.99
CA GLU A 353 29.91 17.18 18.15
C GLU A 353 31.11 16.33 17.69
N ALA A 354 30.92 15.01 17.61
CA ALA A 354 31.92 14.09 17.07
C ALA A 354 31.78 13.89 15.55
N VAL A 355 30.56 14.03 15.02
CA VAL A 355 30.27 13.96 13.60
C VAL A 355 30.46 15.34 12.98
N GLY A 356 31.42 15.48 12.06
CA GLY A 356 31.64 16.72 11.32
C GLY A 356 30.59 16.96 10.23
N ASP A 357 30.96 17.70 9.18
CA ASP A 357 30.09 17.93 8.03
C ASP A 357 29.87 16.63 7.24
N LEU A 358 28.78 15.93 7.56
CA LEU A 358 28.41 14.66 6.93
C LEU A 358 27.23 14.87 5.98
N GLN A 359 27.43 14.49 4.72
CA GLN A 359 26.36 14.36 3.74
C GLN A 359 25.68 13.01 3.91
N ILE A 360 24.41 13.01 4.29
CA ILE A 360 23.64 11.79 4.61
C ILE A 360 22.68 11.37 3.49
N ALA A 361 22.47 12.23 2.49
CA ALA A 361 21.81 11.89 1.23
C ALA A 361 22.35 12.77 0.09
N PRO A 362 22.08 12.46 -1.18
CA PRO A 362 22.55 13.26 -2.32
C PRO A 362 22.25 14.76 -2.21
N ASN A 363 21.18 15.13 -1.52
CA ASN A 363 20.76 16.51 -1.36
C ASN A 363 20.58 16.96 0.11
N PHE A 364 21.08 16.22 1.09
CA PHE A 364 20.92 16.56 2.51
C PHE A 364 22.19 16.35 3.33
N MET A 365 22.53 17.35 4.13
CA MET A 365 23.53 17.28 5.20
C MET A 365 22.91 16.88 6.52
N LEU A 366 23.66 16.20 7.39
CA LEU A 366 23.23 15.88 8.74
C LEU A 366 22.84 17.13 9.54
N SER A 367 23.55 18.24 9.34
CA SER A 367 23.28 19.52 10.00
C SER A 367 21.93 20.15 9.60
N GLU A 368 21.37 19.80 8.44
CA GLU A 368 20.02 20.23 8.04
C GLU A 368 18.95 19.49 8.85
N ILE A 369 19.27 18.28 9.32
CA ILE A 369 18.33 17.39 10.00
C ILE A 369 18.45 17.47 11.52
N ALA A 370 19.67 17.51 12.05
CA ALA A 370 19.94 17.47 13.48
C ALA A 370 20.93 18.57 13.87
N GLN A 371 20.51 19.45 14.78
CA GLN A 371 21.32 20.58 15.23
C GLN A 371 21.68 20.44 16.70
N SER A 372 22.96 20.64 17.05
CA SER A 372 23.47 20.44 18.42
C SER A 372 22.81 21.33 19.48
N TYR A 373 22.28 22.49 19.09
CA TYR A 373 21.52 23.36 20.01
C TYR A 373 20.13 22.79 20.39
N LYS A 374 19.59 21.85 19.59
CA LYS A 374 18.37 21.08 19.90
C LYS A 374 18.67 19.79 20.68
N GLY A 375 19.93 19.57 21.03
CA GLY A 375 20.45 18.38 21.68
C GLY A 375 21.77 17.94 21.04
N ARG A 376 22.82 17.73 21.85
CA ARG A 376 24.13 17.26 21.36
C ARG A 376 24.04 15.88 20.70
N TYR A 377 23.29 14.97 21.32
CA TYR A 377 23.06 13.63 20.83
C TYR A 377 21.77 13.59 20.02
N ALA A 378 21.77 12.84 18.91
CA ALA A 378 20.65 12.77 17.99
C ALA A 378 20.24 11.36 17.61
N VAL A 379 18.97 11.22 17.24
CA VAL A 379 18.41 10.05 16.55
C VAL A 379 17.99 10.50 15.16
N VAL A 380 18.49 9.85 14.13
CA VAL A 380 18.11 10.13 12.73
C VAL A 380 17.96 8.79 12.02
N GLN A 381 16.80 8.53 11.44
CA GLN A 381 16.48 7.25 10.81
C GLN A 381 16.96 7.20 9.36
N PRO A 382 17.80 6.23 8.96
CA PRO A 382 18.22 6.11 7.56
C PRO A 382 17.07 5.96 6.57
N HIS A 383 16.03 5.19 6.93
CA HIS A 383 14.84 5.04 6.08
C HIS A 383 14.15 6.40 5.83
N ALA A 384 14.00 7.21 6.88
CA ALA A 384 13.30 8.49 6.78
C ALA A 384 14.11 9.52 5.95
N ILE A 385 15.45 9.45 6.01
CA ILE A 385 16.33 10.24 5.14
C ILE A 385 16.21 9.80 3.67
N ALA A 386 16.10 8.50 3.39
CA ALA A 386 15.84 8.01 2.04
C ALA A 386 14.50 8.52 1.50
N ARG A 387 13.44 8.47 2.31
CA ARG A 387 12.12 9.01 1.95
C ARG A 387 12.15 10.52 1.70
N LEU A 388 12.84 11.28 2.55
CA LEU A 388 13.03 12.72 2.35
C LEU A 388 13.82 13.03 1.06
N GLN A 389 14.79 12.18 0.70
CA GLN A 389 15.48 12.27 -0.59
C GLN A 389 14.55 12.01 -1.77
N THR A 390 13.65 11.02 -1.68
CA THR A 390 12.65 10.75 -2.70
C THR A 390 11.69 11.92 -2.89
N LEU A 391 11.23 12.55 -1.79
CA LEU A 391 10.44 13.79 -1.86
C LEU A 391 11.19 14.89 -2.60
N ARG A 392 12.47 15.11 -2.27
CA ARG A 392 13.29 16.14 -2.92
C ARG A 392 13.55 15.86 -4.39
N ASN A 393 13.68 14.60 -4.78
CA ASN A 393 13.79 14.21 -6.19
C ASN A 393 12.51 14.53 -6.97
N ALA A 394 11.34 14.29 -6.38
CA ALA A 394 10.05 14.52 -7.01
C ALA A 394 9.66 16.01 -7.09
N LEU A 395 9.93 16.77 -6.04
CA LEU A 395 9.43 18.14 -5.88
C LEU A 395 10.44 19.23 -6.27
N GLY A 396 11.72 18.86 -6.41
CA GLY A 396 12.81 19.82 -6.43
C GLY A 396 13.18 20.29 -5.00
N PRO A 397 13.78 21.48 -4.84
CA PRO A 397 14.24 21.94 -3.53
C PRO A 397 13.12 21.97 -2.48
N ILE A 398 13.42 21.42 -1.30
CA ILE A 398 12.56 21.44 -0.10
C ILE A 398 13.39 22.02 1.03
N LYS A 399 12.79 22.89 1.84
CA LYS A 399 13.43 23.45 3.03
C LYS A 399 13.00 22.64 4.25
N VAL A 400 13.98 22.11 4.99
CA VAL A 400 13.75 21.44 6.28
C VAL A 400 13.84 22.50 7.37
N ASN A 401 12.72 22.83 8.01
CA ASN A 401 12.67 23.76 9.14
C ASN A 401 13.13 23.10 10.43
N SER A 402 12.72 21.84 10.62
CA SER A 402 13.07 21.05 11.78
C SER A 402 13.11 19.57 11.43
N GLY A 403 14.13 18.87 11.92
CA GLY A 403 14.23 17.41 11.92
C GLY A 403 14.30 16.92 13.37
N TYR A 404 15.41 16.34 13.79
CA TYR A 404 15.55 15.80 15.14
C TYR A 404 15.38 16.85 16.26
N ARG A 405 14.68 16.47 17.33
CA ARG A 405 14.56 17.22 18.60
C ARG A 405 14.86 16.30 19.78
N SER A 406 15.71 16.71 20.72
CA SER A 406 15.83 15.96 21.98
C SER A 406 14.52 16.03 22.78
N PRO A 407 14.24 15.08 23.69
CA PRO A 407 13.07 15.16 24.57
C PRO A 407 13.00 16.47 25.35
N SER A 408 14.11 16.95 25.90
CA SER A 408 14.16 18.24 26.61
C SER A 408 13.88 19.44 25.71
N TYR A 409 14.43 19.47 24.50
CA TYR A 409 14.18 20.55 23.56
C TYR A 409 12.72 20.53 23.09
N ASN A 410 12.20 19.36 22.74
CA ASN A 410 10.80 19.17 22.35
C ASN A 410 9.84 19.68 23.45
N ALA A 411 10.10 19.34 24.71
CA ALA A 411 9.31 19.85 25.83
C ALA A 411 9.44 21.38 26.02
N SER A 412 10.60 21.97 25.71
CA SER A 412 10.82 23.42 25.89
C SER A 412 10.06 24.30 24.89
N ILE A 413 9.57 23.70 23.80
CA ILE A 413 8.77 24.36 22.76
C ILE A 413 7.30 23.89 22.80
N ASP A 414 6.88 23.28 23.91
CA ASP A 414 5.54 22.70 24.08
C ASP A 414 5.17 21.66 22.99
N GLY A 415 6.16 20.96 22.44
CA GLY A 415 5.96 19.91 21.44
C GLY A 415 5.22 18.69 22.02
N ALA A 416 4.60 17.89 21.14
CA ALA A 416 3.80 16.75 21.56
C ALA A 416 4.67 15.73 22.34
N THR A 417 4.11 15.16 23.41
CA THR A 417 4.81 14.19 24.28
C THR A 417 5.42 13.03 23.49
N SER A 418 4.72 12.56 22.47
CA SER A 418 5.15 11.46 21.58
C SER A 418 5.47 11.98 20.17
N SER A 419 6.09 13.16 20.06
CA SER A 419 6.47 13.73 18.76
C SER A 419 7.44 12.83 17.99
N ARG A 420 7.22 12.63 16.69
CA ARG A 420 8.10 11.83 15.83
C ARG A 420 9.46 12.49 15.58
N HIS A 421 9.58 13.79 15.77
CA HIS A 421 10.89 14.47 15.77
C HIS A 421 11.87 13.87 16.79
N MET A 422 11.37 13.37 17.93
CA MET A 422 12.20 12.75 18.95
C MET A 422 12.73 11.36 18.53
N TYR A 423 12.03 10.69 17.61
CA TYR A 423 12.33 9.33 17.18
C TYR A 423 13.11 9.27 15.84
N GLY A 424 13.41 10.44 15.27
CA GLY A 424 14.32 10.61 14.14
C GLY A 424 13.71 10.42 12.76
N ASP A 425 12.39 10.40 12.66
CA ASP A 425 11.63 10.20 11.41
C ASP A 425 10.53 11.25 11.17
N GLY A 426 10.48 12.34 11.94
CA GLY A 426 9.56 13.46 11.71
C GLY A 426 10.29 14.71 11.20
N PHE A 427 9.70 15.40 10.22
CA PHE A 427 10.27 16.59 9.59
C PHE A 427 9.21 17.65 9.32
N ASP A 428 9.57 18.89 9.64
CA ASP A 428 8.78 20.08 9.31
C ASP A 428 9.36 20.68 8.03
N LEU A 429 8.56 20.73 6.97
CA LEU A 429 8.97 20.99 5.60
C LEU A 429 8.23 22.19 5.01
N ASP A 430 8.98 23.06 4.32
CA ASP A 430 8.41 24.09 3.45
C ASP A 430 8.74 23.77 1.98
N PRO A 431 7.77 23.94 1.07
CA PRO A 431 8.07 23.86 -0.35
C PRO A 431 8.84 25.11 -0.80
N VAL A 432 9.77 24.95 -1.74
CA VAL A 432 10.48 26.08 -2.36
C VAL A 432 9.94 26.40 -3.75
N SER A 433 9.71 25.36 -4.55
CA SER A 433 9.34 25.46 -5.98
C SER A 433 7.92 25.02 -6.30
N VAL A 434 7.22 24.41 -5.34
CA VAL A 434 5.87 23.85 -5.51
C VAL A 434 4.89 24.50 -4.52
N SER A 435 3.60 24.25 -4.65
CA SER A 435 2.63 24.69 -3.65
C SER A 435 2.71 23.84 -2.38
N LEU A 436 2.16 24.35 -1.27
CA LEU A 436 2.00 23.58 -0.04
C LEU A 436 1.20 22.30 -0.28
N SER A 437 0.11 22.39 -1.05
CA SER A 437 -0.72 21.25 -1.41
C SER A 437 0.04 20.16 -2.19
N THR A 438 0.94 20.53 -3.10
CA THR A 438 1.76 19.55 -3.81
C THR A 438 2.72 18.83 -2.85
N LEU A 439 3.28 19.54 -1.86
CA LEU A 439 4.12 18.92 -0.82
C LEU A 439 3.30 17.99 0.11
N GLU A 440 2.09 18.39 0.49
CA GLU A 440 1.13 17.59 1.28
C GLU A 440 0.83 16.25 0.59
N SER A 441 0.46 16.30 -0.69
CA SER A 441 0.18 15.10 -1.50
C SER A 441 1.42 14.24 -1.62
N ALA A 442 2.58 14.83 -1.92
CA ALA A 442 3.82 14.08 -2.06
C ALA A 442 4.25 13.38 -0.76
N CYS A 443 4.09 14.03 0.41
CA CYS A 443 4.34 13.39 1.71
C CYS A 443 3.48 12.12 1.87
N THR A 444 2.17 12.24 1.64
CA THR A 444 1.22 11.13 1.76
C THR A 444 1.52 9.99 0.78
N ASN A 445 1.87 10.35 -0.44
CA ASN A 445 2.21 9.42 -1.53
C ASN A 445 3.56 8.74 -1.31
N ASN A 446 4.47 9.36 -0.57
CA ASN A 446 5.74 8.73 -0.19
C ASN A 446 5.66 7.92 1.12
N GLY A 447 4.44 7.52 1.52
CA GLY A 447 4.21 6.72 2.72
C GLY A 447 4.28 7.49 4.04
N GLY A 448 4.48 8.81 3.97
CA GLY A 448 4.48 9.68 5.13
C GLY A 448 3.09 9.84 5.72
N LYS A 449 3.03 10.03 7.03
CA LYS A 449 1.87 10.60 7.72
C LYS A 449 1.97 12.11 7.66
N LEU A 450 1.00 12.72 6.97
CA LEU A 450 0.87 14.15 6.81
C LEU A 450 0.20 14.78 8.05
N VAL A 451 0.77 15.85 8.60
CA VAL A 451 0.05 16.75 9.50
C VAL A 451 0.20 18.19 8.99
N GLU A 452 -0.93 18.85 8.73
CA GLU A 452 -0.95 20.20 8.17
C GLU A 452 -0.89 21.27 9.26
N TYR A 453 0.06 22.20 9.15
CA TYR A 453 0.11 23.41 9.96
C TYR A 453 -0.06 24.65 9.08
N THR A 454 -0.45 25.75 9.71
CA THR A 454 -0.58 27.06 9.03
C THR A 454 0.72 27.60 8.45
N SER A 455 1.88 27.11 8.94
CA SER A 455 3.20 27.63 8.57
C SER A 455 4.07 26.65 7.80
N HIS A 456 3.83 25.34 7.91
CA HIS A 456 4.66 24.28 7.32
C HIS A 456 3.86 22.97 7.21
N VAL A 457 4.42 22.00 6.51
CA VAL A 457 3.92 20.62 6.49
C VAL A 457 4.78 19.76 7.40
N HIS A 458 4.16 19.03 8.32
CA HIS A 458 4.84 17.97 9.04
C HIS A 458 4.65 16.66 8.29
N CYS A 459 5.76 16.00 7.98
CA CYS A 459 5.78 14.68 7.37
C CYS A 459 6.61 13.73 8.24
N ASP A 460 6.03 12.58 8.60
CA ASP A 460 6.74 11.57 9.37
C ASP A 460 6.50 10.14 8.87
N TRP A 461 7.44 9.24 9.13
CA TRP A 461 7.37 7.83 8.72
C TRP A 461 7.15 6.88 9.89
N ARG A 462 6.23 7.24 10.81
CA ARG A 462 5.97 6.46 12.05
C ARG A 462 5.57 5.00 11.85
N TYR A 463 5.14 4.65 10.65
CA TYR A 463 4.74 3.29 10.29
C TYR A 463 5.89 2.45 9.72
N ASP A 464 7.00 3.07 9.33
CA ASP A 464 8.22 2.37 8.94
C ASP A 464 8.92 1.84 10.20
N ALA A 465 9.57 0.68 10.10
CA ALA A 465 10.29 0.11 11.22
C ALA A 465 11.48 1.00 11.62
N VAL A 466 11.58 1.33 12.91
CA VAL A 466 12.74 2.06 13.44
C VAL A 466 14.01 1.19 13.38
N ASP A 467 15.15 1.81 13.09
CA ASP A 467 16.41 1.13 12.86
C ASP A 467 16.85 0.33 14.11
N PRO A 468 17.19 -0.98 13.97
CA PRO A 468 17.53 -1.83 15.09
C PRO A 468 18.86 -1.46 15.76
N VAL A 469 19.76 -0.77 15.07
CA VAL A 469 21.00 -0.25 15.67
C VAL A 469 20.67 0.88 16.64
N LEU A 470 19.68 1.73 16.31
CA LEU A 470 19.23 2.82 17.16
C LEU A 470 18.27 2.37 18.28
N PHE A 471 17.40 1.40 18.03
CA PHE A 471 16.27 1.06 18.91
C PHE A 471 16.27 -0.38 19.45
N GLY A 472 17.29 -1.16 19.11
CA GLY A 472 17.33 -2.59 19.38
C GLY A 472 16.45 -3.39 18.43
N ALA A 473 16.89 -4.61 18.12
CA ALA A 473 16.12 -5.56 17.33
C ALA A 473 14.83 -5.95 18.06
N LEU A 474 13.74 -6.08 17.30
CA LEU A 474 12.49 -6.62 17.82
C LEU A 474 12.63 -8.13 18.07
N ALA A 475 11.85 -8.64 19.02
CA ALA A 475 11.70 -10.07 19.19
C ALA A 475 11.07 -10.67 17.91
N PRO A 476 11.43 -11.89 17.50
CA PRO A 476 10.78 -12.55 16.36
C PRO A 476 9.26 -12.56 16.51
N GLY A 477 8.55 -12.03 15.50
CA GLY A 477 7.08 -11.93 15.50
C GLY A 477 6.49 -10.70 16.18
N ALA A 478 7.32 -9.82 16.78
CA ALA A 478 6.87 -8.50 17.20
C ALA A 478 6.89 -7.55 15.99
N ALA A 479 5.71 -7.12 15.54
CA ALA A 479 5.55 -6.10 14.50
C ALA A 479 5.14 -4.76 15.11
N PRO A 480 5.39 -3.62 14.44
CA PRO A 480 4.77 -2.34 14.77
C PRO A 480 3.25 -2.52 14.90
N SER A 481 2.70 -2.13 16.04
CA SER A 481 1.24 -2.07 16.18
C SER A 481 0.73 -0.97 15.24
N LEU A 482 0.03 -1.36 14.18
CA LEU A 482 -0.74 -0.48 13.30
C LEU A 482 -2.06 -0.08 13.95
N ASP A 483 -2.08 0.11 15.27
CA ASP A 483 -3.26 0.60 15.96
C ASP A 483 -3.50 2.07 15.57
N LEU A 484 -4.18 2.24 14.43
CA LEU A 484 -4.64 3.52 13.90
C LEU A 484 -5.77 4.12 14.76
N SER A 485 -6.34 3.36 15.71
CA SER A 485 -7.41 3.86 16.59
C SER A 485 -6.86 4.77 17.69
N ALA A 486 -5.59 4.60 18.06
CA ALA A 486 -4.87 5.50 18.96
C ALA A 486 -4.28 6.69 18.17
N SER A 487 -5.15 7.55 17.64
CA SER A 487 -4.69 8.85 17.15
C SER A 487 -4.24 9.69 18.34
N PRO A 488 -3.00 10.23 18.35
CA PRO A 488 -2.60 11.18 19.38
C PRO A 488 -3.36 12.52 19.24
N PHE A 489 -4.04 12.72 18.11
CA PHE A 489 -4.73 13.96 17.77
C PHE A 489 -6.19 13.90 18.20
N SER A 490 -6.64 14.96 18.86
CA SER A 490 -8.05 15.15 19.14
C SER A 490 -8.45 16.60 18.86
N ALA A 491 -9.69 16.80 18.47
CA ALA A 491 -10.28 18.12 18.31
C ALA A 491 -11.76 18.06 18.67
N ARG A 492 -12.35 19.21 18.94
CA ARG A 492 -13.78 19.34 19.25
C ARG A 492 -14.36 20.60 18.64
N LEU A 493 -15.60 20.54 18.18
CA LEU A 493 -16.32 21.71 17.69
C LEU A 493 -16.91 22.51 18.85
N GLU A 494 -16.66 23.82 18.86
CA GLU A 494 -17.27 24.75 19.80
C GLU A 494 -17.79 25.99 19.06
N GLN A 495 -18.88 26.60 19.54
CA GLN A 495 -19.31 27.92 19.10
C GLN A 495 -18.81 29.00 20.07
N ARG A 496 -18.28 30.10 19.51
CA ARG A 496 -17.94 31.33 20.25
C ARG A 496 -18.29 32.55 19.42
N ASP A 497 -19.06 33.47 20.01
CA ASP A 497 -19.41 34.77 19.40
C ASP A 497 -19.98 34.69 17.96
N GLY A 498 -20.74 33.62 17.65
CA GLY A 498 -21.35 33.41 16.34
C GLY A 498 -20.43 32.78 15.28
N ALA A 499 -19.21 32.39 15.67
CA ALA A 499 -18.29 31.60 14.85
C ALA A 499 -18.11 30.18 15.43
N TRP A 500 -17.81 29.23 14.55
CA TRP A 500 -17.31 27.92 14.92
C TRP A 500 -15.80 27.96 15.08
N ILE A 501 -15.29 27.24 16.08
CA ILE A 501 -13.88 26.98 16.30
C ILE A 501 -13.66 25.49 16.54
N ALA A 502 -12.44 25.01 16.31
CA ALA A 502 -12.07 23.63 16.58
C ALA A 502 -10.78 23.53 17.41
N PRO A 503 -10.82 23.78 18.74
CA PRO A 503 -9.66 23.57 19.60
C PRO A 503 -9.14 22.14 19.46
N ALA A 504 -7.82 22.01 19.36
CA ALA A 504 -7.16 20.76 19.03
C ALA A 504 -6.02 20.48 20.01
N GLU A 505 -5.78 19.21 20.29
CA GLU A 505 -4.76 18.72 21.22
C GLU A 505 -3.98 17.56 20.59
N GLY A 506 -2.72 17.41 21.01
CA GLY A 506 -1.83 16.33 20.54
C GLY A 506 -1.07 16.63 19.24
N PHE A 507 -1.21 17.85 18.70
CA PHE A 507 -0.39 18.38 17.62
C PHE A 507 0.94 18.90 18.17
N ASP A 508 1.96 18.95 17.31
CA ASP A 508 3.30 19.49 17.60
C ASP A 508 3.31 21.03 17.58
N GLU A 509 4.49 21.66 17.63
CA GLU A 509 4.65 23.12 17.66
C GLU A 509 4.00 23.78 16.42
N GLY A 510 2.93 24.55 16.67
CA GLY A 510 2.26 25.37 15.67
C GLY A 510 0.75 25.23 15.70
N GLU A 511 0.07 26.14 15.02
CA GLU A 511 -1.39 26.07 14.88
C GLU A 511 -1.75 25.08 13.75
N PRO A 512 -2.42 23.95 14.06
CA PRO A 512 -2.85 23.02 13.02
C PRO A 512 -3.81 23.72 12.07
N MET A 513 -3.66 23.44 10.78
CA MET A 513 -4.55 24.00 9.75
C MET A 513 -5.99 23.54 10.02
N ARG A 514 -6.96 24.44 9.89
CA ARG A 514 -8.38 24.08 9.88
C ARG A 514 -8.94 24.40 8.53
N ARG A 515 -9.39 23.37 7.82
CA ARG A 515 -10.14 23.50 6.57
C ARG A 515 -11.61 23.31 6.91
N TRP A 516 -12.39 24.36 6.73
CA TRP A 516 -13.81 24.40 7.02
C TRP A 516 -14.60 24.24 5.74
N THR A 517 -15.66 23.44 5.81
CA THR A 517 -16.62 23.22 4.72
C THR A 517 -18.01 23.57 5.24
N ALA A 518 -18.76 24.36 4.48
CA ALA A 518 -20.17 24.62 4.75
C ALA A 518 -21.03 24.00 3.66
N LEU A 519 -21.99 23.17 4.07
CA LEU A 519 -22.91 22.47 3.18
C LEU A 519 -24.34 22.95 3.38
N GLY A 520 -25.09 23.01 2.28
CA GLY A 520 -26.51 23.33 2.27
C GLY A 520 -27.42 22.10 2.43
N PRO A 521 -28.76 22.28 2.38
CA PRO A 521 -29.75 21.26 2.68
C PRO A 521 -29.66 19.98 1.84
N GLU A 522 -29.11 20.07 0.62
CA GLU A 522 -28.97 18.96 -0.31
C GLU A 522 -27.54 18.39 -0.31
N GLY A 523 -26.70 18.80 0.65
CA GLY A 523 -25.28 18.45 0.73
C GLY A 523 -24.42 19.23 -0.27
N GLU A 524 -24.96 20.28 -0.89
CA GLU A 524 -24.23 21.10 -1.84
C GLU A 524 -23.19 21.98 -1.14
N LEU A 525 -22.01 22.08 -1.73
CA LEU A 525 -20.95 22.93 -1.22
C LEU A 525 -21.34 24.42 -1.34
N LEU A 526 -21.47 25.09 -0.20
CA LEU A 526 -21.72 26.52 -0.15
C LEU A 526 -20.41 27.31 -0.13
N THR A 527 -19.45 26.91 0.72
CA THR A 527 -18.14 27.54 0.79
C THR A 527 -17.11 26.66 1.49
N GLU A 528 -15.84 26.89 1.16
CA GLU A 528 -14.68 26.38 1.88
C GLU A 528 -13.85 27.54 2.41
N ALA A 529 -13.28 27.39 3.59
CA ALA A 529 -12.40 28.40 4.19
C ALA A 529 -11.28 27.77 5.01
N THR A 530 -10.20 28.51 5.20
CA THR A 530 -9.15 28.15 6.15
C THR A 530 -9.04 29.21 7.25
N GLY A 531 -8.81 28.76 8.49
CA GLY A 531 -8.62 29.67 9.62
C GLY A 531 -9.02 29.10 10.97
N GLU A 532 -8.58 29.73 12.05
CA GLU A 532 -8.87 29.30 13.43
C GLU A 532 -10.37 29.27 13.76
N SER A 533 -11.14 30.14 13.11
CA SER A 533 -12.58 30.25 13.28
C SER A 533 -13.30 30.39 11.95
N PHE A 534 -14.55 29.96 11.89
CA PHE A 534 -15.37 30.01 10.69
C PHE A 534 -16.79 30.48 10.98
N VAL A 535 -17.26 31.45 10.21
CA VAL A 535 -18.67 31.90 10.25
C VAL A 535 -19.35 31.34 9.00
N PRO A 536 -20.25 30.35 9.15
CA PRO A 536 -20.90 29.74 8.01
C PRO A 536 -21.83 30.75 7.32
N PRO A 537 -21.90 30.75 5.98
CA PRO A 537 -22.80 31.63 5.23
C PRO A 537 -24.28 31.31 5.50
N SER A 538 -25.17 32.22 5.13
CA SER A 538 -26.61 31.96 5.22
C SER A 538 -27.00 30.78 4.34
N GLY A 539 -27.81 29.86 4.87
CA GLY A 539 -28.27 28.66 4.15
C GLY A 539 -27.48 27.40 4.48
N THR A 540 -26.39 27.50 5.25
CA THR A 540 -25.67 26.33 5.77
C THR A 540 -26.55 25.53 6.72
N VAL A 541 -26.59 24.21 6.53
CA VAL A 541 -27.21 23.24 7.45
C VAL A 541 -26.17 22.33 8.11
N THR A 542 -25.00 22.15 7.49
CA THR A 542 -23.94 21.30 8.01
C THR A 542 -22.60 22.03 7.90
N VAL A 543 -21.81 21.97 8.96
CA VAL A 543 -20.43 22.48 9.02
C VAL A 543 -19.50 21.32 9.28
N GLU A 544 -18.47 21.20 8.44
CA GLU A 544 -17.39 20.23 8.59
C GLU A 544 -16.08 20.99 8.82
N VAL A 545 -15.17 20.36 9.57
CA VAL A 545 -13.80 20.85 9.72
C VAL A 545 -12.82 19.69 9.72
N LEU A 546 -11.81 19.81 8.88
CA LEU A 546 -10.63 18.95 8.89
C LEU A 546 -9.49 19.69 9.59
N VAL A 547 -9.09 19.18 10.76
CA VAL A 547 -8.03 19.73 11.60
C VAL A 547 -6.72 19.00 11.34
N GLY A 548 -5.74 19.72 10.82
CA GLY A 548 -4.38 19.27 10.53
C GLY A 548 -4.29 18.08 9.59
N ALA A 549 -5.30 17.85 8.74
CA ALA A 549 -5.49 16.62 7.94
C ALA A 549 -5.57 15.32 8.77
N GLN A 550 -5.90 15.42 10.07
CA GLN A 550 -5.88 14.30 11.00
C GLN A 550 -7.21 14.03 11.72
N VAL A 551 -7.98 15.08 12.00
CA VAL A 551 -9.25 14.95 12.74
C VAL A 551 -10.34 15.64 11.95
N GLU A 552 -11.32 14.87 11.50
CA GLU A 552 -12.52 15.36 10.83
C GLU A 552 -13.67 15.45 11.84
N LEU A 553 -14.36 16.58 11.86
CA LEU A 553 -15.51 16.83 12.72
C LEU A 553 -16.64 17.41 11.89
N THR A 554 -17.87 16.98 12.16
CA THR A 554 -19.07 17.43 11.47
C THR A 554 -20.15 17.79 12.49
N THR A 555 -20.91 18.85 12.23
CA THR A 555 -22.10 19.23 13.00
C THR A 555 -23.19 19.79 12.11
N ASP A 556 -24.44 19.53 12.47
CA ASP A 556 -25.61 20.18 11.88
C ASP A 556 -25.96 21.48 12.64
N LEU A 557 -26.53 22.47 11.93
CA LEU A 557 -26.87 23.82 12.43
C LEU A 557 -28.34 24.03 12.80
#